data_AF-A0A2G2YQR5-F1
#
_entry.id   AF-A0A2G2YQR5-F1
#
_cell.length_a   1.000
_cell.length_b   1.000
_cell.length_c   1.000
_cell.angle_alpha   90.00
_cell.angle_beta   90.00
_cell.angle_gamma   90.00
#
_symmetry.space_group_name_H-M   'P 1'
#
loop_
_entity.id
_entity.type
_entity.pdbx_description
1 polymer ?
#
loop_
_entity_poly.entity_id
_entity_poly.type
_entity_poly.pdbx_seq_one_letter_code
_entity_poly.pdbx_strand_id
1 'polypeptide(L)'
;MKDLASERAKLYGWQDTYSFTKAIGEMIIDNMREDIPIVIIRPSVITRSYEEPFQDGYKDSGEYPCCFGDPSSLVDVVPVDVVVNTTTAAIAKHGHLQIPELNDVYHATSSYMNPLSLSQLFNYCYEFFNSSPSVNSKGDQMKIKK
;
A
#
# COMPACT_ATOMS: atom_id res chain seq x y z
N MET A 1 15.46 -21.10 8.46
CA MET A 1 15.75 -19.65 8.58
C MET A 1 14.47 -18.81 8.51
N LYS A 2 13.53 -19.07 7.60
CA LYS A 2 12.22 -18.41 7.57
C LYS A 2 11.41 -18.58 8.87
N ASP A 3 11.44 -19.78 9.44
CA ASP A 3 10.68 -20.09 10.67
C ASP A 3 11.15 -19.27 11.88
N LEU A 4 12.47 -19.16 12.05
CA LEU A 4 13.08 -18.34 13.11
C LEU A 4 12.67 -16.86 13.01
N ALA A 5 12.56 -16.32 11.80
CA ALA A 5 12.14 -14.94 11.59
C ALA A 5 10.65 -14.76 11.92
N SER A 6 9.81 -15.74 11.58
CA SER A 6 8.38 -15.74 11.92
C SER A 6 8.15 -15.89 13.43
N GLU A 7 8.86 -16.80 14.09
CA GLU A 7 8.84 -16.96 15.55
C GLU A 7 9.25 -15.68 16.25
N ARG A 8 10.31 -15.01 15.77
CA ARG A 8 10.76 -13.74 16.35
C ARG A 8 9.73 -12.62 16.16
N ALA A 9 9.12 -12.49 14.98
CA ALA A 9 8.05 -11.51 14.75
C ALA A 9 6.88 -11.73 15.74
N LYS A 10 6.43 -12.98 15.89
CA LYS A 10 5.36 -13.35 16.83
C LYS A 10 5.74 -13.08 18.29
N LEU A 11 6.98 -13.36 18.68
CA LEU A 11 7.48 -13.09 20.04
C LEU A 11 7.33 -11.61 20.41
N TYR A 12 7.53 -10.70 19.45
CA TYR A 12 7.34 -9.26 19.64
C TYR A 12 5.93 -8.75 19.27
N GLY A 13 4.96 -9.64 19.07
CA GLY A 13 3.56 -9.28 18.82
C GLY A 13 3.22 -8.86 17.38
N TRP A 14 4.11 -9.09 16.42
CA TRP A 14 3.87 -8.75 15.02
C TRP A 14 3.23 -9.91 14.25
N GLN A 15 2.29 -9.56 13.37
CA GLN A 15 1.53 -10.54 12.57
C GLN A 15 2.44 -11.29 11.58
N ASP A 16 3.38 -10.59 10.97
CA ASP A 16 4.27 -11.13 9.95
C ASP A 16 5.67 -10.52 10.04
N THR A 17 6.64 -11.21 9.41
CA THR A 17 8.04 -10.81 9.42
C THR A 17 8.29 -9.52 8.63
N TYR A 18 7.52 -9.24 7.58
CA TYR A 18 7.68 -8.01 6.80
C TYR A 18 7.33 -6.79 7.66
N SER A 19 6.15 -6.79 8.30
CA SER A 19 5.72 -5.71 9.20
C SER A 19 6.71 -5.51 10.35
N PHE A 20 7.19 -6.60 10.94
CA PHE A 20 8.20 -6.56 12.00
C PHE A 20 9.51 -5.91 11.55
N THR A 21 10.03 -6.30 10.38
CA THR A 21 11.30 -5.75 9.86
C THR A 21 11.18 -4.29 9.44
N LYS A 22 10.01 -3.87 8.94
CA LYS A 22 9.74 -2.45 8.65
C LYS A 22 9.74 -1.59 9.91
N ALA A 23 9.10 -2.06 10.98
CA ALA A 23 9.11 -1.36 12.26
C ALA A 23 10.53 -1.23 12.85
N ILE A 24 11.33 -2.30 12.78
CA ILE A 24 12.75 -2.22 13.17
C ILE A 24 13.49 -1.20 12.31
N GLY A 25 13.24 -1.18 11.00
CA GLY A 25 13.86 -0.22 10.07
C GLY A 25 13.58 1.22 10.47
N GLU A 26 12.33 1.55 10.82
CA GLU A 26 11.97 2.89 11.30
C GLU A 26 12.72 3.25 12.60
N MET A 27 12.83 2.33 13.56
CA MET A 27 13.58 2.55 14.80
C MET A 27 15.08 2.75 14.55
N ILE A 28 15.66 2.00 13.61
CA ILE A 28 17.08 2.14 13.25
C ILE A 28 17.34 3.50 12.59
N ILE A 29 16.46 3.91 11.69
CA ILE A 29 16.54 5.21 11.02
C ILE A 29 16.49 6.34 12.07
N ASP A 30 15.53 6.28 13.00
CA ASP A 30 15.41 7.24 14.10
C ASP A 30 16.68 7.29 14.98
N ASN A 31 17.27 6.12 15.26
CA ASN A 31 18.47 6.02 16.08
C ASN A 31 19.75 6.54 15.39
N MET A 32 19.83 6.40 14.06
CA MET A 32 21.03 6.71 13.27
C MET A 32 20.98 8.07 12.56
N ARG A 33 19.88 8.83 12.67
CA ARG A 33 19.69 10.06 11.88
C ARG A 33 20.58 11.24 12.27
N GLU A 34 21.14 11.25 13.47
CA GLU A 34 21.87 12.40 14.03
C GLU A 34 21.05 13.70 13.88
N ASP A 35 21.60 14.72 13.20
CA ASP A 35 20.94 16.01 12.99
C ASP A 35 20.12 16.08 11.69
N ILE A 36 19.99 14.98 10.96
CA ILE A 36 19.23 14.93 9.70
C ILE A 36 17.73 14.88 10.03
N PRO A 37 16.92 15.87 9.60
CA PRO A 37 15.47 15.82 9.78
C PRO A 37 14.87 14.66 9.00
N ILE A 38 13.97 13.88 9.63
CA ILE A 38 13.36 12.71 9.01
C ILE A 38 11.84 12.81 9.04
N VAL A 39 11.23 12.38 7.93
CA VAL A 39 9.79 12.18 7.81
C VAL A 39 9.54 10.77 7.33
N ILE A 40 8.62 10.07 8.00
CA ILE A 40 8.24 8.70 7.64
C ILE A 40 6.83 8.71 7.06
N ILE A 41 6.67 8.18 5.85
CA ILE A 41 5.37 7.98 5.22
C ILE A 41 4.99 6.50 5.34
N ARG A 42 3.84 6.22 5.97
CA ARG A 42 3.26 4.89 6.14
C ARG A 42 2.01 4.75 5.26
N PRO A 43 2.15 4.27 4.03
CA PRO A 43 1.00 4.00 3.17
C PRO A 43 0.30 2.69 3.55
N SER A 44 -0.98 2.56 3.21
CA SER A 44 -1.66 1.27 3.14
C SER A 44 -1.33 0.53 1.84
N VAL A 45 -2.14 -0.46 1.43
CA VAL A 45 -1.88 -1.23 0.21
C VAL A 45 -1.98 -0.31 -1.00
N ILE A 46 -0.84 -0.04 -1.62
CA ILE A 46 -0.77 0.88 -2.76
C ILE A 46 -1.39 0.22 -3.99
N THR A 47 -2.37 0.90 -4.58
CA THR A 47 -3.01 0.50 -5.83
C THR A 47 -2.57 1.39 -6.98
N ARG A 48 -3.17 1.17 -8.16
CA ARG A 48 -2.97 2.03 -9.34
C ARG A 48 -3.29 3.49 -9.04
N SER A 49 -2.78 4.36 -9.89
CA SER A 49 -3.08 5.79 -9.88
C SER A 49 -4.57 6.03 -10.03
N TYR A 50 -5.07 7.03 -9.30
CA TYR A 50 -6.43 7.52 -9.45
C TYR A 50 -6.53 8.50 -10.63
N GLU A 51 -5.56 9.41 -10.77
CA GLU A 51 -5.55 10.48 -11.77
C GLU A 51 -4.24 10.57 -12.56
N GLU A 52 -3.08 10.54 -11.91
CA GLU A 52 -1.78 10.76 -12.57
C GLU A 52 -0.80 9.62 -12.27
N PRO A 53 0.18 9.28 -13.14
CA PRO A 53 0.47 9.84 -14.46
C PRO A 53 -0.34 9.20 -15.60
N PHE A 54 -1.06 8.11 -15.33
CA PHE A 54 -1.90 7.43 -16.32
C PHE A 54 -3.18 6.93 -15.64
N GLN A 55 -4.35 7.45 -16.04
CA GLN A 55 -5.65 6.93 -15.61
C GLN A 55 -5.96 5.58 -16.27
N ASP A 56 -5.61 5.45 -17.55
CA ASP A 56 -5.94 4.31 -18.39
C ASP A 56 -4.70 3.78 -19.11
N GLY A 57 -4.44 2.47 -19.06
CA GLY A 57 -3.66 1.84 -20.12
C GLY A 57 -2.80 0.63 -19.78
N TYR A 58 -2.32 0.47 -18.54
CA TYR A 58 -1.65 -0.79 -18.21
C TYR A 58 -2.70 -1.79 -17.74
N LYS A 59 -3.23 -2.61 -18.66
CA LYS A 59 -3.89 -3.86 -18.27
C LYS A 59 -2.76 -4.81 -17.87
N ASP A 60 -2.28 -4.68 -16.64
CA ASP A 60 -1.56 -5.80 -16.05
C ASP A 60 -2.51 -6.99 -16.16
N SER A 61 -2.12 -7.99 -16.94
CA SER A 61 -2.70 -9.32 -16.89
C SER A 61 -2.47 -10.00 -15.53
N GLY A 62 -1.93 -9.25 -14.57
CA GLY A 62 -1.62 -9.64 -13.21
C GLY A 62 -2.86 -10.19 -12.54
N GLU A 63 -2.83 -11.50 -12.36
CA GLU A 63 -3.41 -12.17 -11.22
C GLU A 63 -3.09 -11.33 -9.98
N TYR A 64 -4.02 -10.46 -9.56
CA TYR A 64 -3.98 -9.96 -8.20
C TYR A 64 -4.03 -11.22 -7.35
N PRO A 65 -3.00 -11.52 -6.53
CA PRO A 65 -3.10 -12.63 -5.59
C PRO A 65 -4.35 -12.33 -4.79
N CYS A 66 -5.43 -13.08 -5.02
CA CYS A 66 -6.69 -12.83 -4.36
C CYS A 66 -6.37 -12.83 -2.88
N CYS A 67 -6.57 -11.70 -2.21
CA CYS A 67 -6.31 -11.60 -0.79
C CYS A 67 -7.17 -12.69 -0.13
N PHE A 68 -6.53 -13.78 0.30
CA PHE A 68 -7.23 -14.89 0.92
C PHE A 68 -7.56 -14.46 2.35
N GLY A 69 -8.84 -14.25 2.62
CA GLY A 69 -9.30 -13.75 3.91
C GLY A 69 -10.81 -13.80 4.03
N ASP A 70 -11.30 -13.51 5.22
CA ASP A 70 -12.73 -13.34 5.48
C ASP A 70 -13.27 -12.22 4.57
N PRO A 71 -14.31 -12.47 3.75
CA PRO A 71 -14.92 -11.45 2.88
C PRO A 71 -15.41 -10.21 3.63
N SER A 72 -15.68 -10.33 4.93
CA SER A 72 -16.09 -9.23 5.81
C SER A 72 -14.91 -8.43 6.37
N SER A 73 -13.68 -8.92 6.24
CA SER A 73 -12.48 -8.18 6.67
C SER A 73 -12.34 -6.86 5.92
N LEU A 74 -12.00 -5.82 6.67
CA LEU A 74 -11.66 -4.53 6.11
C LEU A 74 -10.26 -4.56 5.46
N VAL A 75 -10.14 -3.90 4.32
CA VAL A 75 -8.90 -3.73 3.57
C VAL A 75 -8.66 -2.26 3.32
N ASP A 76 -7.41 -1.83 3.50
CA ASP A 76 -7.02 -0.45 3.26
C ASP A 76 -6.18 -0.36 2.00
N VAL A 77 -6.73 0.35 1.00
CA VAL A 77 -6.09 0.60 -0.27
C VAL A 77 -5.94 2.10 -0.51
N VAL A 78 -4.80 2.50 -1.08
CA VAL A 78 -4.51 3.90 -1.40
C VAL A 78 -3.91 4.00 -2.81
N PRO A 79 -4.40 4.91 -3.68
CA PRO A 79 -3.79 5.14 -4.98
C PRO A 79 -2.35 5.63 -4.90
N VAL A 80 -1.48 5.17 -5.81
CA VAL A 80 -0.04 5.54 -5.80
C VAL A 80 0.21 7.04 -5.91
N ASP A 81 -0.60 7.76 -6.68
CA ASP A 81 -0.53 9.21 -6.84
C ASP A 81 -0.87 9.96 -5.56
N VAL A 82 -1.81 9.46 -4.76
CA VAL A 82 -2.08 10.01 -3.42
C VAL A 82 -0.85 9.87 -2.52
N VAL A 83 -0.16 8.73 -2.56
CA VAL A 83 1.06 8.50 -1.77
C VAL A 83 2.21 9.40 -2.22
N VAL A 84 2.40 9.55 -3.54
CA VAL A 84 3.41 10.45 -4.12
C VAL A 84 3.11 11.90 -3.75
N ASN A 85 1.87 12.35 -3.90
CA ASN A 85 1.46 13.70 -3.53
C ASN A 85 1.64 13.97 -2.04
N THR A 86 1.32 12.99 -1.19
CA THR A 86 1.57 13.08 0.27
C THR A 86 3.06 13.23 0.56
N THR A 87 3.91 12.45 -0.12
CA THR A 87 5.37 12.51 0.03
C THR A 87 5.90 13.88 -0.39
N THR A 88 5.49 14.38 -1.56
CA THR A 88 5.88 15.71 -2.07
C THR A 88 5.42 16.83 -1.14
N ALA A 89 4.19 16.75 -0.63
CA ALA A 89 3.66 17.74 0.31
C ALA A 89 4.43 17.72 1.64
N ALA A 90 4.77 16.54 2.14
CA ALA A 90 5.58 16.40 3.35
C ALA A 90 6.98 17.00 3.18
N ILE A 91 7.63 16.75 2.03
CA ILE A 91 8.91 17.36 1.67
C ILE A 91 8.77 18.89 1.56
N ALA A 92 7.73 19.41 0.92
CA ALA A 92 7.54 20.85 0.81
C ALA A 92 7.33 21.52 2.19
N LYS A 93 6.57 20.88 3.07
CA LYS A 93 6.30 21.35 4.43
C LYS A 93 7.56 21.35 5.30
N HIS A 94 8.39 20.32 5.18
CA HIS A 94 9.47 20.05 6.13
C HIS A 94 10.88 20.24 5.59
N GLY A 95 11.07 20.21 4.27
CA GLY A 95 12.40 20.20 3.63
C GLY A 95 13.20 21.48 3.78
N HIS A 96 12.56 22.58 4.21
CA HIS A 96 13.24 23.83 4.55
C HIS A 96 13.46 24.00 6.07
N LEU A 97 12.85 23.13 6.89
CA LEU A 97 12.97 23.16 8.34
C LEU A 97 14.23 22.37 8.71
N GLN A 98 15.28 23.08 9.12
CA GLN A 98 16.46 22.46 9.74
C GLN A 98 16.18 22.19 11.22
N ILE A 99 15.14 21.39 11.49
CA ILE A 99 14.76 20.99 12.85
C ILE A 99 15.26 19.56 13.06
N PRO A 100 16.38 19.34 13.78
CA PRO A 100 16.97 18.01 14.00
C PRO A 100 16.02 17.03 14.69
N GLU A 101 15.09 17.56 15.48
CA GLU A 101 14.11 16.79 16.27
C GLU A 101 12.88 16.38 15.44
N LEU A 102 12.79 16.79 14.17
CA LEU A 102 11.67 16.46 13.32
C LEU A 102 11.62 14.95 13.06
N ASN A 103 10.55 14.31 13.52
CA ASN A 103 10.26 12.89 13.36
C ASN A 103 8.79 12.65 13.03
N ASP A 104 8.27 13.40 12.05
CA ASP A 104 6.86 13.33 11.72
C ASP A 104 6.55 12.04 10.97
N VAL A 105 5.47 11.37 11.38
CA VAL A 105 4.95 10.17 10.73
C VAL A 105 3.59 10.46 10.11
N TYR A 106 3.49 10.33 8.78
CA TYR A 106 2.26 10.50 8.04
C TYR A 106 1.68 9.15 7.60
N HIS A 107 0.39 8.93 7.87
CA HIS A 107 -0.32 7.72 7.44
C HIS A 107 -1.12 8.02 6.17
N ALA A 108 -0.67 7.52 5.02
CA ALA A 108 -1.38 7.65 3.75
C ALA A 108 -2.36 6.47 3.61
N THR A 109 -3.55 6.62 4.18
CA THR A 109 -4.55 5.56 4.37
C THR A 109 -5.94 6.06 4.00
N SER A 110 -6.84 5.17 3.61
CA SER A 110 -8.23 5.53 3.25
C SER A 110 -9.28 4.96 4.21
N SER A 111 -8.96 3.85 4.89
CA SER A 111 -9.98 3.05 5.61
C SER A 111 -10.65 3.74 6.79
N TYR A 112 -10.00 4.71 7.41
CA TYR A 112 -10.60 5.46 8.52
C TYR A 112 -11.84 6.26 8.09
N MET A 113 -11.80 6.85 6.89
CA MET A 113 -12.90 7.66 6.34
C MET A 113 -13.78 6.87 5.38
N ASN A 114 -13.20 5.87 4.70
CA ASN A 114 -13.88 5.06 3.70
C ASN A 114 -13.53 3.58 3.89
N PRO A 115 -14.16 2.90 4.87
CA PRO A 115 -13.88 1.49 5.12
C PRO A 115 -14.34 0.64 3.94
N LEU A 116 -13.42 -0.14 3.38
CA LEU A 116 -13.67 -1.04 2.27
C LEU A 116 -13.57 -2.48 2.76
N SER A 117 -14.60 -3.30 2.56
CA SER A 117 -14.50 -4.74 2.83
C SER A 117 -13.86 -5.48 1.66
N LEU A 118 -13.25 -6.62 1.96
CA LEU A 118 -12.64 -7.49 0.97
C LEU A 118 -13.66 -7.95 -0.09
N SER A 119 -14.90 -8.25 0.31
CA SER A 119 -15.99 -8.59 -0.61
C SER A 119 -16.35 -7.45 -1.57
N GLN A 120 -16.38 -6.20 -1.08
CA GLN A 120 -16.65 -5.03 -1.92
C GLN A 120 -15.51 -4.79 -2.91
N LEU A 121 -14.26 -4.90 -2.46
CA LEU A 121 -13.09 -4.79 -3.33
C LEU A 121 -13.17 -5.80 -4.50
N PHE A 122 -13.46 -7.07 -4.20
CA PHE A 122 -13.61 -8.09 -5.25
C PHE A 122 -14.78 -7.81 -6.19
N ASN A 123 -15.92 -7.34 -5.68
CA ASN A 123 -17.05 -6.96 -6.52
C ASN A 123 -16.68 -5.80 -7.47
N TYR A 124 -15.99 -4.77 -6.98
CA TYR A 124 -15.54 -3.65 -7.83
C TYR A 124 -14.53 -4.10 -8.89
N CYS A 125 -13.57 -4.95 -8.54
CA CYS A 125 -12.65 -5.54 -9.52
C CYS A 125 -13.43 -6.35 -10.59
N TYR A 126 -14.37 -7.19 -10.16
CA TYR A 126 -15.20 -7.99 -11.07
C TYR A 126 -16.02 -7.11 -12.03
N GLU A 127 -16.66 -6.06 -11.52
CA GLU A 127 -17.42 -5.10 -12.33
C GLU A 127 -16.51 -4.37 -13.33
N PHE A 128 -15.36 -3.85 -12.87
CA PHE A 128 -14.41 -3.14 -13.71
C PHE A 128 -13.91 -3.99 -14.88
N PHE A 129 -13.50 -5.23 -14.62
CA PHE A 129 -12.99 -6.08 -15.68
C PHE A 129 -14.10 -6.61 -16.62
N ASN A 130 -15.35 -6.70 -16.17
CA ASN A 130 -16.48 -7.00 -17.05
C ASN A 130 -16.86 -5.81 -17.93
N SER A 131 -16.77 -4.57 -17.42
CA SER A 131 -17.01 -3.36 -18.23
C SER A 131 -15.89 -3.09 -19.23
N SER A 132 -14.66 -3.53 -18.93
CA SER A 132 -13.47 -3.30 -19.75
C SER A 132 -12.71 -4.59 -20.05
N PRO A 133 -13.25 -5.51 -20.87
CA PRO A 133 -12.67 -6.83 -21.10
C PRO A 133 -11.21 -6.76 -21.54
N SER A 134 -10.34 -7.53 -20.88
CA SER A 134 -8.98 -7.76 -21.36
C SER A 134 -8.99 -8.78 -22.50
N VAL A 135 -8.10 -8.58 -23.46
CA VAL A 135 -7.92 -9.48 -24.60
C VAL A 135 -6.69 -10.33 -24.31
N ASN A 136 -6.79 -11.65 -24.47
CA ASN A 136 -5.63 -12.52 -24.31
C ASN A 136 -4.63 -12.32 -25.46
N SER A 137 -3.46 -12.96 -25.39
CA SER A 137 -2.45 -12.92 -26.46
C SER A 137 -2.91 -13.49 -27.81
N LYS A 138 -4.09 -14.14 -27.86
CA LYS A 138 -4.71 -14.72 -29.05
C LYS A 138 -5.82 -13.87 -29.66
N GLY A 139 -6.16 -12.73 -29.04
CA GLY A 139 -7.25 -11.86 -29.53
C GLY A 139 -8.63 -12.17 -28.95
N ASP A 140 -8.77 -13.18 -28.08
CA ASP A 140 -10.06 -13.52 -27.46
C ASP A 140 -10.32 -12.66 -26.22
N GLN A 141 -11.58 -12.26 -26.03
CA GLN A 141 -12.03 -11.60 -24.81
C GLN A 141 -11.98 -12.58 -23.62
N MET A 142 -11.29 -12.17 -22.55
CA MET A 142 -11.26 -12.95 -21.32
C MET A 142 -12.61 -12.82 -20.59
N LYS A 143 -13.27 -13.96 -20.36
CA LYS A 143 -14.47 -14.04 -19.52
C LYS A 143 -14.07 -14.31 -18.08
N ILE A 144 -14.44 -13.42 -17.18
CA ILE A 144 -14.15 -13.56 -15.75
C ILE A 144 -15.34 -14.24 -15.08
N LYS A 145 -15.07 -15.35 -14.40
CA LYS A 145 -16.06 -16.05 -13.59
C LYS A 145 -15.98 -15.53 -12.15
N LYS A 146 -17.14 -15.41 -11.52
CA LYS A 146 -17.27 -15.11 -10.10
C LYS A 146 -17.06 -16.38 -9.27
#